data_AF-A0A1C7WAT0-F1
#
_entry.id   AF-A0A1C7WAT0-F1
#
_cell.length_a   1.000
_cell.length_b   1.000
_cell.length_c   1.000
_cell.angle_alpha   90.00
_cell.angle_beta   90.00
_cell.angle_gamma   90.00
#
_symmetry.space_group_name_H-M   'P 1'
#
loop_
_entity.id
_entity.type
_entity.pdbx_description
1 polymer ?
#
loop_
_entity_poly.entity_id
_entity_poly.type
_entity_poly.pdbx_seq_one_letter_code
_entity_poly.pdbx_strand_id
1 'polypeptide(L)'
;MKYIIDTGLVFDSDERTLFLQESPGESLEIGAITARLFVEMLENVAGVERDYLLDAVWSNHGLKPSNNNLNNHISLLRKNIASIAAVDDLIITLPKKGFVVNKKYAVNVLEVPEQPEAEAKLAKKTTAMDYPATLWFLSITIVILLVLLGLVITNDYHAMFGVC
;
A
#
# COMPACT_ATOMS: atom_id res chain seq x y z
N MET A 1 5.53 13.12 6.55
CA MET A 1 5.17 13.43 7.96
C MET A 1 4.83 12.14 8.71
N LYS A 2 5.09 12.11 10.02
CA LYS A 2 4.73 10.98 10.89
C LYS A 2 3.73 11.42 11.96
N TYR A 3 2.71 10.60 12.18
CA TYR A 3 1.68 10.80 13.20
C TYR A 3 1.79 9.69 14.23
N ILE A 4 1.83 10.06 15.52
CA ILE A 4 1.68 9.12 16.63
C ILE A 4 0.26 9.26 17.17
N ILE A 5 -0.43 8.13 17.24
CA ILE A 5 -1.79 8.03 17.76
C ILE A 5 -1.73 7.17 19.02
N ASP A 6 -2.04 7.80 20.16
CA ASP A 6 -2.13 7.26 21.53
C ASP A 6 -1.56 5.86 21.78
N THR A 7 -2.26 4.82 21.29
CA THR A 7 -1.99 3.37 21.39
C THR A 7 -0.64 2.89 20.84
N GLY A 8 0.33 3.78 20.68
CA GLY A 8 1.60 3.51 20.03
C GLY A 8 1.46 3.27 18.53
N LEU A 9 0.28 3.53 17.94
CA LEU A 9 0.08 3.39 16.50
C LEU A 9 0.77 4.57 15.81
N VAL A 10 1.72 4.25 14.95
CA VAL A 10 2.44 5.22 14.13
C VAL A 10 1.97 5.11 12.69
N PHE A 11 1.60 6.25 12.12
CA PHE A 11 1.32 6.38 10.69
C PHE A 11 2.40 7.24 10.04
N ASP A 12 3.12 6.66 9.09
CA ASP A 12 4.05 7.38 8.21
C ASP A 12 3.33 7.71 6.90
N SER A 13 3.07 9.00 6.66
CA SER A 13 2.37 9.44 5.45
C SER A 13 3.25 9.39 4.20
N ASP A 14 4.58 9.49 4.34
CA ASP A 14 5.48 9.54 3.19
C ASP A 14 5.67 8.13 2.64
N GLU A 15 5.87 7.19 3.55
CA GLU A 15 6.02 5.76 3.25
C GLU A 15 4.67 5.03 3.12
N ARG A 16 3.57 5.65 3.55
CA ARG A 16 2.22 5.08 3.63
C ARG A 16 2.18 3.80 4.44
N THR A 17 2.80 3.81 5.61
CA THR A 17 2.88 2.64 6.48
C THR A 17 2.23 2.89 7.83
N LEU A 18 1.63 1.83 8.38
CA LEU A 18 1.13 1.76 9.74
C LEU A 18 1.98 0.74 10.51
N PHE A 19 2.42 1.07 11.73
CA PHE A 19 3.17 0.16 12.58
C PHE A 19 2.98 0.53 14.05
N LEU A 20 3.30 -0.39 14.96
CA LEU A 20 3.37 -0.07 16.39
C LEU A 20 4.76 0.46 16.74
N GLN A 21 4.82 1.45 17.62
CA GLN A 21 6.07 2.00 18.13
C GLN A 21 6.93 0.94 18.82
N GLU A 22 6.30 -0.06 19.44
CA GLU A 22 6.97 -1.20 20.08
C GLU A 22 7.56 -2.21 19.09
N SER A 23 7.00 -2.29 17.88
CA SER A 23 7.44 -3.22 16.82
C SER A 23 7.56 -2.53 15.45
N PRO A 24 8.51 -1.58 15.27
CA PRO A 24 8.63 -0.83 14.02
C PRO A 24 8.97 -1.68 12.79
N GLY A 25 9.50 -2.89 12.98
CA GLY A 25 9.79 -3.84 11.90
C GLY A 25 8.55 -4.52 11.31
N GLU A 26 7.42 -4.48 12.01
CA GLU A 26 6.14 -5.08 11.59
C GLU A 26 5.23 -3.99 11.01
N SER A 27 5.61 -3.46 9.85
CA SER A 27 4.85 -2.40 9.18
C SER A 27 3.87 -2.93 8.13
N LEU A 28 2.67 -2.36 8.09
CA LEU A 28 1.68 -2.58 7.04
C LEU A 28 1.65 -1.39 6.07
N GLU A 29 1.94 -1.62 4.80
CA GLU A 29 1.73 -0.62 3.76
C GLU A 29 0.23 -0.47 3.45
N ILE A 30 -0.23 0.77 3.31
CA ILE A 30 -1.59 1.10 2.91
C ILE A 30 -1.61 1.82 1.56
N GLY A 31 -2.68 1.61 0.79
CA GLY A 31 -2.80 2.20 -0.55
C GLY A 31 -2.85 3.74 -0.50
N ALA A 32 -2.33 4.38 -1.56
CA ALA A 32 -2.19 5.85 -1.64
C ALA A 32 -3.48 6.64 -1.35
N ILE A 33 -4.62 6.19 -1.87
CA ILE A 33 -5.93 6.83 -1.62
C ILE A 33 -6.29 6.71 -0.12
N THR A 34 -6.09 5.54 0.48
CA THR A 34 -6.37 5.30 1.89
C THR A 34 -5.44 6.11 2.80
N ALA A 35 -4.15 6.22 2.45
CA ALA A 35 -3.19 7.05 3.17
C ALA A 35 -3.60 8.52 3.14
N ARG A 36 -3.90 9.06 1.96
CA ARG A 36 -4.34 10.45 1.81
C ARG A 36 -5.61 10.74 2.59
N LEU A 37 -6.60 9.84 2.50
CA LEU A 37 -7.82 9.94 3.29
C LEU A 37 -7.51 10.02 4.79
N PHE A 38 -6.54 9.23 5.27
CA PHE A 38 -6.18 9.25 6.68
C PHE A 38 -5.48 10.56 7.08
N VAL A 39 -4.62 11.10 6.23
CA VAL A 39 -4.01 12.44 6.42
C VAL A 39 -5.09 13.50 6.62
N GLU A 40 -6.05 13.60 5.70
CA GLU A 40 -7.14 14.60 5.79
C GLU A 40 -7.89 14.52 7.12
N MET A 41 -8.07 13.30 7.65
CA MET A 41 -8.76 13.05 8.91
C MET A 41 -7.90 13.36 10.14
N LEU A 42 -6.60 13.10 10.08
CA LEU A 42 -5.65 13.38 11.17
C LEU A 42 -5.32 14.88 11.28
N GLU A 43 -5.34 15.61 10.16
CA GLU A 43 -5.20 17.07 10.16
C GLU A 43 -6.47 17.76 10.66
N ASN A 44 -7.63 17.12 10.48
CA ASN A 44 -8.94 17.66 10.85
C ASN A 44 -9.68 16.74 11.84
N VAL A 45 -9.05 16.45 12.98
CA VAL A 45 -9.58 15.51 13.99
C VAL A 45 -10.95 15.87 14.54
N ALA A 46 -11.38 17.14 14.44
CA ALA A 46 -12.70 17.61 14.86
C ALA A 46 -13.84 17.05 13.98
N GLY A 47 -13.53 16.58 12.78
CA GLY A 47 -14.46 15.99 11.84
C GLY A 47 -14.26 16.54 10.43
N VAL A 48 -14.50 15.69 9.44
CA VAL A 48 -14.31 16.00 8.03
C VAL A 48 -15.57 15.63 7.26
N GLU A 49 -16.04 16.55 6.43
CA GLU A 49 -17.24 16.35 5.62
C GLU A 49 -17.00 15.36 4.48
N ARG A 50 -18.06 14.65 4.08
CA ARG A 50 -17.97 13.66 2.99
C ARG A 50 -17.58 14.30 1.66
N ASP A 51 -18.22 15.41 1.32
CA ASP A 51 -18.00 16.08 0.03
C ASP A 51 -16.59 16.66 -0.03
N TYR A 52 -16.10 17.25 1.07
CA TYR A 52 -14.71 17.65 1.20
C TYR A 52 -13.74 16.48 0.93
N LEU A 53 -13.95 15.32 1.56
CA LEU A 53 -13.07 14.15 1.35
C LEU A 53 -13.11 13.64 -0.09
N LEU A 54 -14.29 13.64 -0.72
CA LEU A 54 -14.43 13.25 -2.12
C LEU A 54 -13.61 14.18 -3.02
N ASP A 55 -13.61 15.48 -2.75
CA ASP A 55 -12.84 16.45 -3.53
C ASP A 55 -11.34 16.39 -3.23
N ALA A 56 -10.94 16.49 -1.96
CA ALA A 56 -9.56 16.50 -1.53
C ALA A 56 -8.80 15.23 -1.95
N VAL A 57 -9.44 14.06 -1.86
CA VAL A 57 -8.76 12.78 -2.12
C VAL A 57 -8.88 12.33 -3.57
N TRP A 58 -10.01 12.59 -4.24
CA TRP A 58 -10.28 12.15 -5.61
C TRP A 58 -10.30 13.29 -6.63
N SER A 59 -11.26 14.24 -6.52
CA SER A 59 -11.50 15.25 -7.58
C SER A 59 -10.27 16.09 -7.87
N ASN A 60 -9.58 16.57 -6.83
CA ASN A 60 -8.35 17.37 -6.93
C ASN A 60 -7.17 16.62 -7.57
N HIS A 61 -7.29 15.30 -7.68
CA HIS A 61 -6.30 14.42 -8.29
C HIS A 61 -6.76 13.84 -9.63
N GLY A 62 -7.84 14.39 -10.23
CA GLY A 62 -8.36 13.93 -11.51
C GLY A 62 -9.02 12.54 -11.45
N LEU A 63 -9.35 12.06 -10.26
CA LEU A 63 -10.04 10.78 -10.07
C LEU A 63 -11.55 11.01 -9.92
N LYS A 64 -12.36 10.04 -10.35
CA LYS A 64 -13.82 10.12 -10.22
C LYS A 64 -14.26 9.82 -8.78
N PRO A 65 -14.84 10.79 -8.04
CA PRO A 65 -15.34 10.55 -6.69
C PRO A 65 -16.60 9.67 -6.70
N SER A 66 -16.77 8.84 -5.67
CA SER A 66 -18.07 8.23 -5.38
C SER A 66 -18.20 7.89 -3.89
N ASN A 67 -19.43 7.97 -3.36
CA ASN A 67 -19.71 7.58 -1.98
C ASN A 67 -19.37 6.12 -1.69
N ASN A 68 -19.51 5.23 -2.68
CA ASN A 68 -19.13 3.83 -2.54
C ASN A 68 -17.61 3.69 -2.36
N ASN A 69 -16.82 4.39 -3.17
CA ASN A 69 -15.36 4.38 -3.06
C ASN A 69 -14.90 4.92 -1.70
N LEU A 70 -15.47 6.06 -1.26
CA LEU A 70 -15.17 6.64 0.06
C LEU A 70 -15.43 5.63 1.18
N ASN A 71 -16.60 4.99 1.19
CA ASN A 71 -16.94 4.01 2.23
C ASN A 71 -16.04 2.77 2.19
N ASN A 72 -15.66 2.30 0.99
CA ASN A 72 -14.74 1.18 0.82
C ASN A 72 -13.36 1.50 1.41
N HIS A 73 -12.81 2.67 1.12
CA HIS A 73 -11.51 3.08 1.64
C HIS A 73 -11.55 3.35 3.15
N ILE A 74 -12.64 3.91 3.68
CA ILE A 74 -12.85 4.01 5.14
C ILE A 74 -12.88 2.62 5.80
N SER A 75 -13.57 1.65 5.20
CA SER A 75 -13.65 0.29 5.74
C SER A 75 -12.30 -0.41 5.71
N LEU A 76 -11.54 -0.23 4.62
CA LEU A 76 -10.18 -0.74 4.50
C LEU A 76 -9.24 -0.11 5.53
N LEU A 77 -9.33 1.20 5.74
CA LEU A 77 -8.54 1.91 6.74
C LEU A 77 -8.82 1.37 8.15
N ARG A 78 -10.09 1.22 8.53
CA ARG A 78 -10.48 0.61 9.82
C ARG A 78 -9.91 -0.79 9.98
N LYS A 79 -10.01 -1.64 8.95
CA LYS A 79 -9.46 -3.00 8.99
C LYS A 79 -7.94 -2.99 9.20
N ASN A 80 -7.23 -2.11 8.51
CA ASN A 80 -5.77 -1.99 8.63
C ASN A 80 -5.37 -1.53 10.04
N ILE A 81 -6.05 -0.53 10.58
CA ILE A 81 -5.83 -0.06 11.97
C ILE A 81 -6.11 -1.18 12.97
N ALA A 82 -7.25 -1.85 12.86
CA ALA A 82 -7.63 -2.96 13.74
C ALA A 82 -6.62 -4.12 13.70
N SER A 83 -6.07 -4.41 12.52
CA SER A 83 -5.09 -5.50 12.35
C SER A 83 -3.76 -5.25 13.06
N ILE A 84 -3.39 -3.99 13.28
CA ILE A 84 -2.12 -3.62 13.93
C ILE A 84 -2.32 -3.25 15.39
N ALA A 85 -3.25 -2.36 15.67
CA ALA A 85 -3.42 -1.78 17.00
C ALA A 85 -4.53 -2.43 17.83
N ALA A 86 -5.29 -3.37 17.27
CA ALA A 86 -6.50 -3.92 17.90
C ALA A 86 -7.50 -2.83 18.32
N VAL A 87 -7.59 -1.76 17.52
CA VAL A 87 -8.49 -0.61 17.72
C VAL A 87 -9.54 -0.56 16.61
N ASP A 88 -10.81 -0.59 17.00
CA ASP A 88 -11.93 -0.59 16.05
C ASP A 88 -12.67 0.75 15.98
N ASP A 89 -12.47 1.64 16.96
CA ASP A 89 -13.24 2.87 17.15
C ASP A 89 -12.41 4.15 16.92
N LEU A 90 -11.21 4.07 16.32
CA LEU A 90 -10.39 5.24 16.01
C LEU A 90 -11.10 6.18 15.02
N ILE A 91 -11.81 5.63 14.04
CA ILE A 91 -12.52 6.39 13.01
C ILE A 91 -14.02 6.17 13.15
N ILE A 92 -14.74 7.21 13.54
CA ILE A 92 -16.20 7.19 13.76
C ILE A 92 -16.91 7.81 12.56
N THR A 93 -17.96 7.15 12.07
CA THR A 93 -18.84 7.71 11.03
C THR A 93 -19.87 8.64 11.68
N LEU A 94 -20.01 9.84 11.15
CA LEU A 94 -21.13 10.75 11.44
C LEU A 94 -22.16 10.66 10.30
N PRO A 95 -23.32 9.99 10.50
CA PRO A 95 -24.29 9.77 9.44
C PRO A 95 -24.68 11.08 8.75
N LYS A 96 -24.65 11.07 7.41
CA LYS A 96 -24.96 12.23 6.54
C LYS A 96 -24.04 13.45 6.68
N LYS A 97 -23.04 13.43 7.57
CA LYS A 97 -22.09 14.53 7.76
C LYS A 97 -20.70 14.16 7.24
N GLY A 98 -20.14 13.05 7.72
CA GLY A 98 -18.72 12.83 7.52
C GLY A 98 -18.12 11.78 8.43
N PHE A 99 -16.87 11.98 8.79
CA PHE A 99 -16.10 11.11 9.67
C PHE A 99 -15.33 11.95 10.69
N VAL A 100 -15.04 11.36 11.84
CA VAL A 100 -14.31 12.02 12.92
C VAL A 100 -13.31 11.06 13.53
N VAL A 101 -12.14 11.56 13.90
CA VAL A 101 -11.17 10.80 14.69
C VAL A 101 -11.64 10.82 16.14
N ASN A 102 -11.72 9.66 16.77
CA ASN A 102 -12.23 9.54 18.12
C ASN A 102 -11.30 10.26 19.11
N LYS A 103 -11.87 11.24 19.84
CA LYS A 103 -11.16 12.10 20.80
C LYS A 103 -10.55 11.35 21.99
N LYS A 104 -10.91 10.07 22.17
CA LYS A 104 -10.24 9.17 23.12
C LYS A 104 -8.74 9.03 22.80
N TYR A 105 -8.37 9.11 21.51
CA TYR A 105 -7.00 8.93 21.05
C TYR A 105 -6.35 10.29 20.77
N ALA A 106 -5.25 10.58 21.45
CA ALA A 106 -4.44 11.76 21.18
C ALA A 106 -3.66 11.56 19.87
N VAL A 107 -3.68 12.57 19.00
CA VAL A 107 -2.91 12.60 17.74
C VAL A 107 -1.81 13.63 17.88
N ASN A 108 -0.56 13.19 17.76
CA ASN A 108 0.63 14.04 17.80
C ASN A 108 1.39 13.93 16.48
N VAL A 109 1.81 15.06 15.93
CA VAL A 109 2.67 15.11 14.74
C VAL A 109 4.13 15.06 15.20
N LEU A 110 4.89 14.11 14.69
CA LEU A 110 6.34 14.10 14.83
C LEU A 110 6.92 15.03 13.76
N GLU A 111 7.21 16.26 14.15
CA GLU A 111 8.15 17.10 13.40
C GLU A 111 9.54 16.49 13.56
N VAL A 112 9.91 15.60 12.65
CA VAL A 112 11.29 15.17 12.51
C VAL A 112 12.05 16.40 12.02
N PRO A 113 13.04 16.94 12.77
CA PRO A 113 13.89 18.00 12.25
C PRO A 113 14.52 17.46 10.95
N GLU A 114 14.41 18.21 9.86
CA GLU A 114 15.14 17.94 8.62
C GLU A 114 16.65 17.88 8.93
N GLN A 115 17.13 16.71 9.34
CA GLN A 115 18.54 16.39 9.21
C GLN A 115 18.78 16.14 7.72
N PRO A 116 19.85 16.70 7.13
CA PRO A 116 20.10 16.59 5.70
C PRO A 116 20.04 15.12 5.26
N GLU A 117 19.05 14.82 4.43
CA GLU A 117 18.66 13.50 3.90
C GLU A 117 19.72 12.89 2.95
N ALA A 118 20.99 13.25 3.12
CA ALA A 118 22.10 12.87 2.24
C ALA A 118 22.73 11.52 2.61
N GLU A 119 22.58 11.02 3.84
CA GLU A 119 23.27 9.79 4.27
C GLU A 119 22.36 8.55 4.40
N ALA A 120 21.03 8.70 4.41
CA ALA A 120 20.10 7.56 4.52
C ALA A 120 19.73 6.91 3.18
N LYS A 121 20.00 7.56 2.04
CA LYS A 121 19.67 7.02 0.70
C LYS A 121 20.57 5.86 0.25
N LEU A 122 21.65 5.57 0.96
CA LEU A 122 22.50 4.42 0.65
C LEU A 122 21.99 3.09 1.24
N ALA A 123 21.09 3.12 2.23
CA ALA A 123 20.71 1.92 2.98
C ALA A 123 19.34 1.31 2.61
N LYS A 124 18.40 2.06 2.01
CA LYS A 124 17.11 1.51 1.58
C LYS A 124 17.19 1.04 0.12
N LYS A 125 18.07 0.07 -0.13
CA LYS A 125 18.06 -0.73 -1.36
C LYS A 125 16.71 -1.42 -1.44
N THR A 126 15.98 -1.11 -2.50
CA THR A 126 14.91 -1.88 -3.13
C THR A 126 14.76 -3.27 -2.52
N THR A 127 13.74 -3.51 -1.69
CA THR A 127 13.23 -4.88 -1.50
C THR A 127 12.52 -5.24 -2.80
N ALA A 128 13.33 -5.53 -3.82
CA ALA A 128 12.92 -6.37 -4.92
C ALA A 128 12.40 -7.64 -4.25
N MET A 129 11.14 -7.97 -4.53
CA MET A 129 10.55 -9.25 -4.19
C MET A 129 11.55 -10.34 -4.59
N ASP A 130 12.13 -10.98 -3.57
CA ASP A 130 13.29 -11.86 -3.70
C ASP A 130 12.80 -13.18 -4.31
N TYR A 131 12.68 -13.22 -5.63
CA TYR A 131 12.44 -14.47 -6.34
C TYR A 131 13.71 -15.29 -6.21
N PRO A 132 13.69 -16.46 -5.54
CA PRO A 132 14.88 -17.31 -5.47
C PRO A 132 15.30 -17.65 -6.91
N ALA A 133 16.61 -17.57 -7.19
CA ALA A 133 17.19 -17.75 -8.53
C ALA A 133 16.74 -19.05 -9.24
N THR A 134 16.24 -20.02 -8.47
CA THR A 134 15.60 -21.26 -8.95
C THR A 134 14.41 -21.02 -9.89
N LEU A 135 13.62 -19.97 -9.69
CA LEU A 135 12.49 -19.64 -10.56
C LEU A 135 12.94 -19.13 -11.94
N TRP A 136 14.10 -18.45 -12.01
CA TRP A 136 14.65 -18.00 -13.28
C TRP A 136 15.19 -19.18 -14.10
N PHE A 137 15.90 -20.10 -13.44
CA PHE A 137 16.32 -21.36 -14.06
C PHE A 137 15.13 -22.21 -14.53
N LEU A 138 14.05 -22.29 -13.75
CA LEU A 138 12.83 -23.01 -14.15
C LEU A 138 12.21 -22.41 -15.42
N SER A 139 12.21 -21.09 -15.55
CA SER A 139 11.69 -20.44 -16.77
C SER A 139 12.57 -20.73 -17.99
N ILE A 140 13.89 -20.73 -17.82
CA ILE A 140 14.85 -20.98 -18.91
C ILE A 140 14.79 -22.44 -19.34
N THR A 141 14.68 -23.39 -18.40
CA THR A 141 14.57 -24.82 -18.72
C THR A 141 13.31 -25.12 -19.50
N ILE A 142 12.17 -24.51 -19.15
CA ILE A 142 10.91 -24.68 -19.89
C ILE A 142 11.03 -24.16 -21.32
N VAL A 143 11.65 -22.99 -21.53
CA VAL A 143 11.84 -22.41 -22.87
C VAL A 143 12.77 -23.29 -23.71
N ILE A 144 13.87 -23.78 -23.15
CA ILE A 144 14.79 -24.68 -23.87
C ILE A 144 14.11 -26.00 -24.26
N LEU A 145 13.31 -26.59 -23.35
CA LEU A 145 12.57 -27.81 -23.64
C LEU A 145 11.57 -27.61 -24.78
N LEU A 146 10.86 -26.48 -24.83
CA LEU A 146 9.95 -26.16 -25.92
C LEU A 146 10.68 -26.00 -27.27
N VAL A 147 11.86 -25.37 -27.27
CA VAL A 147 12.68 -25.21 -28.49
C VAL A 147 13.22 -26.55 -28.98
N LEU A 148 13.75 -27.39 -28.09
CA LEU A 148 14.24 -28.73 -28.44
C LEU A 148 13.12 -29.62 -28.97
N LEU A 149 11.94 -29.58 -28.35
CA LEU A 149 10.77 -30.31 -28.81
C LEU A 149 10.33 -29.83 -30.20
N GLY A 150 10.37 -28.51 -30.46
CA GLY A 150 10.16 -27.95 -31.79
C GLY A 150 11.18 -28.44 -32.83
N LEU A 151 12.47 -28.50 -32.46
CA LEU A 151 13.54 -28.98 -33.35
C LEU A 151 13.40 -30.46 -33.71
N VAL A 152 13.07 -31.32 -32.74
CA VAL A 152 12.80 -32.74 -32.96
C VAL A 152 11.62 -32.91 -33.91
N ILE A 153 10.52 -32.18 -33.66
CA ILE A 153 9.35 -32.19 -34.54
C ILE A 153 9.73 -31.76 -35.96
N THR A 154 10.49 -30.67 -36.14
CA THR A 154 10.91 -30.23 -37.49
C THR A 154 11.88 -31.20 -38.17
N ASN A 155 12.77 -31.83 -37.42
CA ASN A 155 13.71 -32.82 -37.96
C ASN A 155 12.98 -34.10 -38.39
N ASP A 156 12.01 -34.55 -37.59
CA ASP A 156 11.14 -35.68 -37.95
C ASP A 156 10.24 -35.34 -39.13
N TYR A 157 9.70 -34.12 -39.22
CA TYR A 157 8.98 -33.65 -40.42
C TYR A 157 9.89 -33.65 -41.66
N HIS A 158 11.14 -33.21 -41.53
CA HIS A 158 12.07 -33.16 -42.65
C HIS A 158 12.54 -34.56 -43.08
N ALA A 159 12.60 -35.53 -42.15
CA ALA A 159 12.89 -36.93 -42.44
C ALA A 159 11.67 -37.66 -43.05
N MET A 160 10.45 -37.31 -42.63
CA MET A 160 9.21 -37.95 -43.09
C MET A 160 8.73 -37.41 -44.45
N PHE A 161 9.01 -36.13 -44.76
CA PHE A 161 8.70 -35.48 -46.05
C PHE A 161 9.94 -35.26 -46.92
N GLY A 162 10.97 -36.11 -46.76
CA GLY A 162 12.14 -36.16 -47.61
C GLY A 162 11.76 -36.23 -49.09
N VAL A 163 11.87 -35.08 -49.74
CA VAL A 163 11.77 -34.86 -51.18
C VAL A 163 12.83 -35.71 -51.88
N CYS A 164 12.39 -36.66 -52.71
CA CYS A 164 13.02 -36.91 -53.99
C CYS A 164 12.51 -35.85 -54.98
#